data_AF-A0A1E1WT27-F1
#
_entry.id   AF-A0A1E1WT27-F1
#
_cell.length_a   1.000
_cell.length_b   1.000
_cell.length_c   1.000
_cell.angle_alpha   90.00
_cell.angle_beta   90.00
_cell.angle_gamma   90.00
#
_symmetry.space_group_name_H-M   'P 1'
#
loop_
_entity.id
_entity.type
_entity.pdbx_description
1 polymer ?
#
loop_
_entity_poly.entity_id
_entity_poly.type
_entity_poly.pdbx_seq_one_letter_code
_entity_poly.pdbx_strand_id
1 'polypeptide(L)'
;SAGSIPGVNSTQDRKTFPTIEIVGHTGKAIVVVSCVTREEPYKPHPHNLVGRDRCSRGVCTQKIDVTPDNALVTFSNLGIQCVKRRDIADALRVREELRVDPFRTGYAHRNQPQAIDLNAVRLCFQVFLPDEAGKVRHSLAPVVSDVIYDKKAMSDLHILRISSSAGAARGGTELILLCEKVTREDIAVVFYEERRDQGAGGGGCAAVVWEESANIVMVHKQVAIAFTAPAYRDPHTQEHVEVYIQLKRPTDGARSLGIPFTYIPEYQDTDYLKR
;
A
#
# COMPACT_ATOMS: atom_id res chain seq x y z
N SER A 1 -3.34 2.66 22.28
CA SER A 1 -1.98 2.83 21.71
C SER A 1 -2.10 2.78 20.19
N ALA A 2 -1.45 3.68 19.44
CA ALA A 2 -1.58 3.77 17.98
C ALA A 2 -0.79 2.69 17.19
N GLY A 3 -0.17 1.73 17.88
CA GLY A 3 0.75 0.75 17.27
C GLY A 3 2.09 1.37 16.87
N SER A 4 3.02 0.53 16.40
CA SER A 4 4.28 0.97 15.79
C SER A 4 4.25 0.69 14.30
N ILE A 5 4.72 1.64 13.49
CA ILE A 5 4.88 1.50 12.03
C ILE A 5 6.03 0.53 11.78
N PRO A 6 5.78 -0.63 11.14
CA PRO A 6 6.84 -1.56 10.79
C PRO A 6 7.65 -1.05 9.59
N GLY A 7 8.89 -1.51 9.46
CA GLY A 7 9.68 -1.38 8.24
C GLY A 7 9.17 -2.33 7.14
N VAL A 8 9.49 -2.02 5.88
CA VAL A 8 9.04 -2.80 4.72
C VAL A 8 9.46 -4.29 4.78
N ASN A 9 10.61 -4.58 5.40
CA ASN A 9 11.15 -5.93 5.56
C ASN A 9 10.82 -6.55 6.93
N SER A 10 9.84 -6.00 7.66
CA SER A 10 9.47 -6.50 8.98
C SER A 10 8.64 -7.78 8.85
N THR A 11 9.02 -8.81 9.61
CA THR A 11 8.27 -10.07 9.72
C THR A 11 7.75 -10.25 11.15
N GLN A 12 6.97 -11.32 11.38
CA GLN A 12 6.48 -11.66 12.72
C GLN A 12 7.64 -11.98 13.68
N ASP A 13 8.66 -12.68 13.18
CA ASP A 13 9.84 -13.10 13.95
C ASP A 13 10.93 -12.03 14.01
N ARG A 14 11.07 -11.22 12.95
CA ARG A 14 12.09 -10.18 12.85
C ARG A 14 11.45 -8.82 12.55
N LYS A 15 11.14 -8.09 13.63
CA LYS A 15 10.60 -6.74 13.53
C LYS A 15 11.67 -5.76 13.07
N THR A 16 11.39 -5.07 11.97
CA THR A 16 12.19 -3.94 11.49
C THR A 16 11.33 -2.68 11.49
N PHE A 17 11.94 -1.51 11.35
CA PHE A 17 11.28 -0.22 11.51
C PHE A 17 11.79 0.76 10.45
N PRO A 18 11.10 1.90 10.23
CA PRO A 18 11.63 2.96 9.38
C PRO A 18 13.03 3.38 9.86
N THR A 19 13.98 3.39 8.92
CA THR A 19 15.38 3.71 9.17
C THR A 19 15.90 4.59 8.05
N ILE A 20 16.67 5.62 8.39
CA ILE A 20 17.38 6.47 7.43
C ILE A 20 18.89 6.39 7.70
N GLU A 21 19.69 6.74 6.70
CA GLU A 21 21.13 6.89 6.83
C GLU A 21 21.53 8.36 6.61
N ILE A 22 22.39 8.89 7.48
CA ILE A 22 22.98 10.21 7.28
C ILE A 22 24.38 10.03 6.71
N VAL A 23 24.50 10.21 5.40
CA VAL A 23 25.75 10.01 4.66
C VAL A 23 26.55 11.31 4.59
N GLY A 24 27.88 11.21 4.76
CA GLY A 24 28.80 12.34 4.54
C GLY A 24 28.85 13.37 5.68
N HIS A 25 28.33 13.06 6.86
CA HIS A 25 28.39 13.92 8.05
C HIS A 25 28.88 13.13 9.27
N THR A 26 29.63 13.79 10.14
CA THR A 26 30.02 13.28 11.46
C THR A 26 29.85 14.42 12.46
N GLY A 27 29.27 14.11 13.62
CA GLY A 27 28.91 15.07 14.65
C GLY A 27 27.40 15.20 14.84
N LYS A 28 27.00 16.23 15.59
CA LYS A 28 25.60 16.46 15.98
C LYS A 28 24.68 16.60 14.76
N ALA A 29 23.51 16.00 14.83
CA ALA A 29 22.41 16.16 13.89
C ALA A 29 21.05 16.15 14.62
N ILE A 30 20.08 16.85 14.06
CA ILE A 30 18.69 16.88 14.53
C ILE A 30 17.81 16.36 13.41
N VAL A 31 17.18 15.21 13.63
CA VAL A 31 16.24 14.61 12.68
C VAL A 31 14.82 14.93 13.13
N VAL A 32 14.05 15.54 12.24
CA VAL A 32 12.64 15.86 12.42
C VAL A 32 11.82 15.02 11.47
N VAL A 33 10.86 14.26 12.00
CA VAL A 33 9.94 13.42 11.24
C VAL A 33 8.52 13.93 11.37
N SER A 34 7.85 14.15 10.25
CA SER A 34 6.46 14.62 10.19
C SER A 34 5.68 13.91 9.08
N CYS A 35 4.35 13.92 9.17
CA CYS A 35 3.51 13.38 8.12
C CYS A 35 3.28 14.43 7.02
N VAL A 36 3.37 14.01 5.75
CA VAL A 36 3.04 14.82 4.58
C VAL A 36 2.02 14.10 3.69
N THR A 37 1.38 14.83 2.77
CA THR A 37 0.41 14.26 1.80
C THR A 37 1.07 13.23 0.90
N ARG A 38 0.25 12.29 0.37
CA ARG A 38 0.69 11.22 -0.54
C ARG A 38 1.32 11.75 -1.84
N GLU A 39 0.75 12.80 -2.40
CA GLU A 39 1.08 13.32 -3.73
C GLU A 39 1.87 14.64 -3.67
N GLU A 40 2.67 14.87 -4.70
CA GLU A 40 3.36 16.14 -4.92
C GLU A 40 2.39 17.24 -5.38
N PRO A 41 2.62 18.52 -5.00
CA PRO A 41 3.63 18.96 -4.06
C PRO A 41 3.25 18.54 -2.63
N TYR A 42 4.18 17.89 -1.93
CA TYR A 42 3.96 17.32 -0.60
C TYR A 42 3.67 18.41 0.42
N LYS A 43 2.47 18.39 1.00
CA LYS A 43 2.02 19.38 2.00
C LYS A 43 2.01 18.79 3.40
N PRO A 44 2.16 19.61 4.46
CA PRO A 44 1.97 19.15 5.84
C PRO A 44 0.63 18.43 6.03
N HIS A 45 0.66 17.23 6.60
CA HIS A 45 -0.54 16.43 6.82
C HIS A 45 -1.11 16.66 8.23
N PRO A 46 -2.45 16.69 8.42
CA PRO A 46 -3.07 16.93 9.73
C PRO A 46 -2.81 15.80 10.74
N HIS A 47 -2.62 14.56 10.31
CA HIS A 47 -2.36 13.43 11.23
C HIS A 47 -1.13 13.64 12.10
N ASN A 48 -1.18 13.11 13.31
CA ASN A 48 -0.12 13.26 14.29
C ASN A 48 0.79 12.04 14.32
N LEU A 49 2.10 12.28 14.25
CA LEU A 49 3.08 11.27 14.62
C LEU A 49 3.14 11.20 16.16
N VAL A 50 2.96 10.00 16.71
CA VAL A 50 2.94 9.73 18.16
C VAL A 50 3.90 8.61 18.48
N GLY A 51 4.39 8.56 19.72
CA GLY A 51 5.36 7.56 20.15
C GLY A 51 5.69 7.71 21.63
N ARG A 52 6.36 6.71 22.21
CA ARG A 52 6.71 6.73 23.65
C ARG A 52 7.61 7.90 24.01
N ASP A 53 8.61 8.17 23.16
CA ASP A 53 9.62 9.19 23.40
C ASP A 53 9.82 10.00 22.12
N ARG A 54 10.16 11.29 22.26
CA ARG A 54 10.56 12.21 21.17
C ARG A 54 9.46 12.69 20.22
N CYS A 55 8.22 12.21 20.39
CA CYS A 55 7.06 12.74 19.67
C CYS A 55 6.34 13.81 20.49
N SER A 56 6.20 15.02 19.94
CA SER A 56 5.46 16.11 20.54
C SER A 56 4.68 16.86 19.48
N ARG A 57 3.42 17.19 19.78
CA ARG A 57 2.53 17.96 18.89
C ARG A 57 2.50 17.43 17.44
N GLY A 58 2.53 16.09 17.30
CA GLY A 58 2.47 15.37 16.03
C GLY A 58 3.78 15.26 15.27
N VAL A 59 4.91 15.72 15.80
CA VAL A 59 6.24 15.66 15.16
C VAL A 59 7.15 14.78 16.02
N CYS A 60 7.97 13.93 15.41
CA CYS A 60 9.08 13.28 16.12
C CYS A 60 10.36 14.08 15.91
N THR A 61 11.09 14.40 16.98
CA THR A 61 12.39 15.09 16.90
C THR A 61 13.45 14.32 17.66
N GLN A 62 14.49 13.86 16.96
CA GLN A 62 15.60 13.13 17.55
C GLN A 62 16.90 13.90 17.37
N LYS A 63 17.60 14.15 18.47
CA LYS A 63 18.97 14.67 18.46
C LYS A 63 19.91 13.48 18.55
N ILE A 64 20.90 13.41 17.66
CA ILE A 64 21.87 12.33 17.57
C ILE A 64 23.27 12.90 17.36
N ASP A 65 24.27 12.13 17.73
CA ASP A 65 25.66 12.39 17.39
C ASP A 65 26.11 11.31 16.40
N VAL A 66 26.30 11.73 15.14
CA VAL A 66 26.57 10.83 14.01
C VAL A 66 28.05 10.47 14.00
N THR A 67 28.35 9.19 14.01
CA THR A 67 29.68 8.59 13.89
C THR A 67 29.67 7.59 12.73
N PRO A 68 30.84 7.19 12.21
CA PRO A 68 30.92 6.16 11.18
C PRO A 68 30.21 4.84 11.55
N ASP A 69 30.17 4.52 12.85
CA ASP A 69 29.56 3.28 13.37
C ASP A 69 28.04 3.38 13.64
N ASN A 70 27.46 4.59 13.59
CA ASN A 70 26.05 4.81 13.97
C ASN A 70 25.25 5.69 12.98
N ALA A 71 25.68 5.78 11.72
CA ALA A 71 25.03 6.59 10.69
C ALA A 71 23.56 6.22 10.40
N LEU A 72 23.12 5.03 10.84
CA LEU A 72 21.74 4.55 10.71
C LEU A 72 20.87 4.98 11.89
N VAL A 73 19.79 5.70 11.57
CA VAL A 73 18.82 6.22 12.55
C VAL A 73 17.50 5.47 12.42
N THR A 74 17.14 4.70 13.43
CA THR A 74 15.95 3.82 13.43
C THR A 74 14.83 4.37 14.31
N PHE A 75 13.58 4.29 13.82
CA PHE A 75 12.39 4.84 14.45
C PHE A 75 11.36 3.76 14.87
N SER A 76 11.64 3.03 15.95
CA SER A 76 10.90 1.81 16.32
C SER A 76 9.54 1.99 17.02
N ASN A 77 9.25 3.18 17.52
CA ASN A 77 8.06 3.46 18.33
C ASN A 77 7.21 4.60 17.76
N LEU A 78 7.18 4.74 16.44
CA LEU A 78 6.32 5.69 15.76
C LEU A 78 4.97 5.06 15.45
N GLY A 79 3.89 5.73 15.83
CA GLY A 79 2.54 5.45 15.39
C GLY A 79 1.92 6.69 14.76
N ILE A 80 0.85 6.51 13.99
CA ILE A 80 0.08 7.60 13.40
C ILE A 80 -1.27 7.69 14.11
N GLN A 81 -1.56 8.84 14.69
CA GLN A 81 -2.86 9.17 15.24
C GLN A 81 -3.64 9.98 14.20
N CYS A 82 -4.69 9.36 13.66
CA CYS A 82 -5.58 9.99 12.69
C CYS A 82 -6.36 11.15 13.32
N VAL A 83 -6.38 12.29 12.62
CA VAL A 83 -7.17 13.46 12.95
C VAL A 83 -8.52 13.38 12.23
N LYS A 84 -9.60 13.79 12.90
CA LYS A 84 -10.94 13.82 12.31
C LYS A 84 -11.07 15.01 11.37
N ARG A 85 -11.92 14.91 10.35
CA ARG A 85 -12.10 15.95 9.33
C ARG A 85 -12.38 17.35 9.89
N ARG A 86 -13.17 17.44 10.96
CA ARG A 86 -13.49 18.71 11.65
C ARG A 86 -12.30 19.38 12.35
N ASP A 87 -11.28 18.59 12.72
CA ASP A 87 -10.13 19.04 13.51
C ASP A 87 -8.90 19.32 12.61
N ILE A 88 -9.04 19.17 11.28
CA ILE A 88 -7.97 19.37 10.30
C ILE A 88 -7.36 20.78 10.40
N ALA A 89 -8.21 21.80 10.48
CA ALA A 89 -7.75 23.19 10.48
C ALA A 89 -6.86 23.48 11.70
N ASP A 90 -7.25 22.99 12.88
CA ASP A 90 -6.50 23.18 14.11
C ASP A 90 -5.20 22.37 14.12
N ALA A 91 -5.23 21.14 13.61
CA ALA A 91 -4.02 20.33 13.48
C ALA A 91 -2.99 21.01 12.56
N LEU A 92 -3.43 21.60 11.44
CA LEU A 92 -2.54 22.32 10.52
C LEU A 92 -2.06 23.66 11.09
N ARG A 93 -2.85 24.36 11.91
CA ARG A 93 -2.37 25.52 12.69
C ARG A 93 -1.23 25.15 13.63
N VAL A 94 -1.35 24.01 14.31
CA VAL A 94 -0.26 23.48 15.15
C VAL A 94 1.00 23.23 14.32
N ARG A 95 0.89 22.72 13.08
CA ARG A 95 2.06 22.57 12.19
C ARG A 95 2.69 23.89 11.81
N GLU A 96 1.87 24.90 11.53
CA GLU A 96 2.31 26.26 11.20
C GLU A 96 3.05 26.92 12.37
N GLU A 97 2.53 26.82 13.59
CA GLU A 97 3.19 27.33 14.80
C GLU A 97 4.55 26.67 15.04
N LEU A 98 4.67 25.38 14.73
CA LEU A 98 5.93 24.63 14.81
C LEU A 98 6.85 24.86 13.61
N ARG A 99 6.39 25.61 12.60
CA ARG A 99 7.09 25.85 11.32
C ARG A 99 7.48 24.56 10.60
N VAL A 100 6.61 23.55 10.68
CA VAL A 100 6.80 22.26 10.00
C VAL A 100 6.16 22.34 8.63
N ASP A 101 6.98 22.68 7.64
CA ASP A 101 6.63 22.66 6.21
C ASP A 101 7.88 22.30 5.40
N PRO A 102 8.18 21.00 5.27
CA PRO A 102 9.43 20.53 4.68
C PRO A 102 9.65 21.05 3.25
N PHE A 103 8.56 21.21 2.49
CA PHE A 103 8.59 21.57 1.08
C PHE A 103 8.11 23.01 0.80
N ARG A 104 7.91 23.83 1.84
CA ARG A 104 7.50 25.24 1.73
C ARG A 104 6.22 25.44 0.91
N THR A 105 5.26 24.54 1.09
CA THR A 105 3.97 24.54 0.39
C THR A 105 2.90 25.40 1.07
N GLY A 106 3.17 25.86 2.28
CA GLY A 106 2.24 26.61 3.12
C GLY A 106 1.14 25.73 3.74
N TYR A 107 0.12 26.40 4.29
CA TYR A 107 -0.96 25.76 5.06
C TYR A 107 -2.36 26.08 4.53
N ALA A 108 -2.46 26.64 3.32
CA ALA A 108 -3.73 27.10 2.75
C ALA A 108 -4.74 25.96 2.50
N HIS A 109 -4.26 24.73 2.29
CA HIS A 109 -5.10 23.53 2.14
C HIS A 109 -5.94 23.21 3.37
N ARG A 110 -5.64 23.80 4.53
CA ARG A 110 -6.52 23.72 5.72
C ARG A 110 -7.93 24.24 5.47
N ASN A 111 -8.09 25.14 4.49
CA ASN A 111 -9.37 25.72 4.10
C ASN A 111 -10.13 24.82 3.11
N GLN A 112 -9.52 23.72 2.65
CA GLN A 112 -10.12 22.73 1.77
C GLN A 112 -10.02 21.32 2.37
N PRO A 113 -10.61 21.05 3.56
CA PRO A 113 -10.42 19.77 4.25
C PRO A 113 -10.90 18.55 3.46
N GLN A 114 -11.80 18.73 2.48
CA GLN A 114 -12.29 17.67 1.59
C GLN A 114 -11.23 17.17 0.62
N ALA A 115 -10.26 18.02 0.25
CA ALA A 115 -9.19 17.68 -0.70
C ALA A 115 -8.01 16.95 -0.04
N ILE A 116 -8.01 16.81 1.29
CA ILE A 116 -6.96 16.11 2.02
C ILE A 116 -7.37 14.64 2.18
N ASP A 117 -6.59 13.74 1.61
CA ASP A 117 -6.73 12.30 1.81
C ASP A 117 -6.28 11.93 3.23
N LEU A 118 -7.24 11.58 4.09
CA LEU A 118 -6.96 11.15 5.47
C LEU A 118 -6.61 9.67 5.60
N ASN A 119 -6.65 8.92 4.50
CA ASN A 119 -6.38 7.48 4.49
C ASN A 119 -4.96 7.16 4.01
N ALA A 120 -4.19 8.16 3.58
CA ALA A 120 -2.84 7.97 3.07
C ALA A 120 -1.92 9.11 3.53
N VAL A 121 -0.74 8.76 4.03
CA VAL A 121 0.31 9.72 4.40
C VAL A 121 1.67 9.22 3.91
N ARG A 122 2.66 10.11 3.85
CA ARG A 122 4.08 9.73 3.82
C ARG A 122 4.77 10.26 5.07
N LEU A 123 5.81 9.58 5.54
CA LEU A 123 6.73 10.15 6.52
C LEU A 123 7.74 11.02 5.78
N CYS A 124 7.96 12.24 6.23
CA CYS A 124 9.00 13.12 5.74
C CYS A 124 10.09 13.24 6.80
N PHE A 125 11.34 13.04 6.39
CA PHE A 125 12.54 13.13 7.23
C PHE A 125 13.30 14.40 6.85
N GLN A 126 13.48 15.30 7.81
CA GLN A 126 14.30 16.49 7.69
C GLN A 126 15.50 16.37 8.63
N VAL A 127 16.70 16.63 8.11
CA VAL A 127 17.93 16.58 8.90
C VAL A 127 18.53 17.97 8.95
N PHE A 128 18.76 18.45 10.16
CA PHE A 128 19.38 19.73 10.46
C PHE A 128 20.73 19.49 11.13
N LEU A 129 21.77 20.16 10.65
CA LEU A 129 23.13 20.08 11.16
C LEU A 129 23.41 21.35 11.98
N PRO A 130 23.38 21.26 13.32
CA PRO A 130 23.72 22.37 14.18
C PRO A 130 25.24 22.60 14.25
N ASP A 131 25.63 23.83 14.55
CA ASP A 131 26.99 24.15 14.97
C ASP A 131 27.25 23.73 16.44
N GLU A 132 28.46 23.99 16.94
CA GLU A 132 28.84 23.64 18.32
C GLU A 132 27.99 24.35 19.37
N ALA A 133 27.49 25.56 19.07
CA ALA A 133 26.57 26.33 19.91
C ALA A 133 25.12 25.82 19.84
N GLY A 134 24.83 24.81 19.01
CA GLY A 134 23.51 24.20 18.85
C GLY A 134 22.60 24.94 17.87
N LYS A 135 23.10 25.95 17.15
CA LYS A 135 22.35 26.70 16.15
C LYS A 135 22.36 25.94 14.82
N VAL A 136 21.19 25.71 14.25
CA VAL A 136 21.06 25.05 12.94
C VAL A 136 21.75 25.91 11.87
N ARG A 137 22.81 25.35 11.26
CA ARG A 137 23.60 26.01 10.21
C ARG A 137 23.23 25.52 8.82
N HIS A 138 22.96 24.22 8.70
CA HIS A 138 22.61 23.58 7.43
C HIS A 138 21.37 22.70 7.59
N SER A 139 20.51 22.73 6.58
CA SER A 139 19.39 21.79 6.43
C SER A 139 19.68 20.95 5.20
N LEU A 140 19.61 19.62 5.34
CA LEU A 140 19.65 18.73 4.19
C LEU A 140 18.31 18.78 3.44
N ALA A 141 18.31 18.29 2.20
CA ALA A 141 17.09 18.12 1.43
C ALA A 141 16.15 17.14 2.15
N PRO A 142 14.85 17.46 2.33
CA PRO A 142 13.90 16.52 2.91
C PRO A 142 13.74 15.27 2.04
N VAL A 143 13.57 14.12 2.67
CA VAL A 143 13.29 12.84 1.99
C VAL A 143 11.97 12.29 2.50
N VAL A 144 11.17 11.68 1.63
CA VAL A 144 9.88 11.06 1.99
C VAL A 144 9.93 9.53 1.88
N SER A 145 9.19 8.85 2.75
CA SER A 145 8.95 7.40 2.66
C SER A 145 7.97 7.08 1.53
N ASP A 146 7.80 5.78 1.27
CA ASP A 146 6.61 5.25 0.61
C ASP A 146 5.32 5.65 1.32
N VAL A 147 4.21 5.51 0.60
CA VAL A 147 2.87 5.82 1.10
C VAL A 147 2.48 4.80 2.18
N ILE A 148 2.01 5.31 3.31
CA ILE A 148 1.44 4.54 4.40
C ILE A 148 -0.07 4.75 4.37
N TYR A 149 -0.81 3.66 4.17
CA TYR A 149 -2.26 3.66 4.15
C TYR A 149 -2.85 3.31 5.51
N ASP A 150 -3.97 3.95 5.86
CA ASP A 150 -4.80 3.56 7.00
C ASP A 150 -5.48 2.22 6.68
N LYS A 151 -5.02 1.16 7.34
CA LYS A 151 -5.60 -0.19 7.23
C LYS A 151 -7.09 -0.23 7.58
N LYS A 152 -7.61 0.68 8.41
CA LYS A 152 -9.07 0.71 8.69
C LYS A 152 -9.87 1.27 7.52
N ALA A 153 -9.28 2.16 6.74
CA ALA A 153 -9.89 2.70 5.53
C ALA A 153 -9.64 1.79 4.32
N MET A 154 -8.51 1.09 4.29
CA MET A 154 -8.13 0.12 3.27
C MET A 154 -8.37 -1.29 3.80
N SER A 155 -9.57 -1.81 3.60
CA SER A 155 -9.93 -3.20 3.93
C SER A 155 -8.96 -4.21 3.32
N ASP A 156 -8.58 -5.23 4.08
CA ASP A 156 -7.81 -6.35 3.54
C ASP A 156 -8.62 -7.03 2.43
N LEU A 157 -8.02 -7.24 1.26
CA LEU A 157 -8.68 -7.95 0.18
C LEU A 157 -8.73 -9.44 0.49
N HIS A 158 -9.93 -9.99 0.64
CA HIS A 158 -10.10 -11.41 0.90
C HIS A 158 -11.34 -11.95 0.18
N ILE A 159 -11.14 -13.07 -0.51
CA ILE A 159 -12.22 -13.81 -1.17
C ILE A 159 -12.73 -14.84 -0.17
N LEU A 160 -14.01 -14.76 0.17
CA LEU A 160 -14.67 -15.69 1.09
C LEU A 160 -15.19 -16.93 0.36
N ARG A 161 -15.83 -16.71 -0.80
CA ARG A 161 -16.41 -17.78 -1.62
C ARG A 161 -16.66 -17.30 -3.05
N ILE A 162 -16.67 -18.23 -3.99
CA ILE A 162 -17.07 -17.99 -5.39
C ILE A 162 -18.20 -18.96 -5.76
N SER A 163 -19.10 -18.54 -6.66
CA SER A 163 -20.26 -19.33 -7.11
C SER A 163 -19.87 -20.58 -7.89
N SER A 164 -18.77 -20.54 -8.64
CA SER A 164 -18.19 -21.67 -9.38
C SER A 164 -16.68 -21.54 -9.41
N SER A 165 -15.97 -22.67 -9.33
CA SER A 165 -14.51 -22.76 -9.50
C SER A 165 -14.11 -23.20 -10.91
N ALA A 166 -15.04 -23.14 -11.87
CA ALA A 166 -14.75 -23.42 -13.27
C ALA A 166 -15.65 -22.64 -14.23
N GLY A 167 -15.19 -22.48 -15.48
CA GLY A 167 -15.91 -21.77 -16.54
C GLY A 167 -15.31 -22.03 -17.92
N ALA A 168 -15.99 -21.59 -18.97
CA ALA A 168 -15.57 -21.85 -20.34
C ALA A 168 -14.26 -21.13 -20.69
N ALA A 169 -13.33 -21.80 -21.38
CA ALA A 169 -12.06 -21.22 -21.83
C ALA A 169 -12.24 -19.98 -22.73
N ARG A 170 -13.38 -19.88 -23.42
CA ARG A 170 -13.78 -18.71 -24.22
C ARG A 170 -14.18 -17.49 -23.41
N GLY A 171 -14.28 -17.60 -22.08
CA GLY A 171 -14.74 -16.54 -21.21
C GLY A 171 -16.25 -16.40 -21.20
N GLY A 172 -16.74 -15.29 -20.64
CA GLY A 172 -18.17 -14.97 -20.56
C GLY A 172 -18.94 -15.73 -19.49
N THR A 173 -18.30 -16.64 -18.74
CA THR A 173 -18.94 -17.32 -17.61
C THR A 173 -19.28 -16.29 -16.53
N GLU A 174 -20.56 -16.16 -16.20
CA GLU A 174 -21.03 -15.27 -15.13
C GLU A 174 -20.73 -15.88 -13.76
N LEU A 175 -20.07 -15.10 -12.91
CA LEU A 175 -19.62 -15.52 -11.59
C LEU A 175 -20.02 -14.48 -10.55
N ILE A 176 -20.29 -14.97 -9.34
CA ILE A 176 -20.50 -14.14 -8.15
C ILE A 176 -19.45 -14.54 -7.12
N LEU A 177 -18.75 -13.53 -6.60
CA LEU A 177 -17.73 -13.68 -5.57
C LEU A 177 -18.17 -12.93 -4.33
N LEU A 178 -18.12 -13.59 -3.17
CA LEU A 178 -18.29 -13.00 -1.85
C LEU A 178 -16.93 -12.62 -1.29
N CYS A 179 -16.79 -11.41 -0.76
CA CYS A 179 -15.52 -10.89 -0.27
C CYS A 179 -15.69 -10.03 0.97
N GLU A 180 -14.55 -9.74 1.61
CA GLU A 180 -14.45 -8.61 2.54
C GLU A 180 -14.79 -7.29 1.85
N LYS A 181 -15.03 -6.24 2.64
CA LYS A 181 -15.50 -4.96 2.11
C LYS A 181 -14.56 -4.43 1.01
N VAL A 182 -15.09 -3.98 -0.12
CA VAL A 182 -14.33 -3.38 -1.24
C VAL A 182 -14.89 -2.01 -1.65
N THR A 183 -14.08 -1.21 -2.33
CA THR A 183 -14.51 0.06 -2.95
C THR A 183 -14.79 -0.20 -4.42
N ARG A 184 -16.00 0.14 -4.91
CA ARG A 184 -16.44 -0.20 -6.27
C ARG A 184 -15.52 0.39 -7.34
N GLU A 185 -15.08 1.62 -7.14
CA GLU A 185 -14.25 2.37 -8.08
C GLU A 185 -12.77 1.97 -8.02
N ASP A 186 -12.41 1.10 -7.08
CA ASP A 186 -11.03 0.73 -6.78
C ASP A 186 -10.92 -0.78 -6.47
N ILE A 187 -11.52 -1.60 -7.34
CA ILE A 187 -11.44 -3.06 -7.25
C ILE A 187 -11.45 -3.68 -8.64
N ALA A 188 -10.58 -4.68 -8.82
CA ALA A 188 -10.54 -5.55 -9.98
C ALA A 188 -10.57 -7.02 -9.53
N VAL A 189 -11.19 -7.87 -10.34
CA VAL A 189 -11.07 -9.33 -10.23
C VAL A 189 -10.12 -9.78 -11.31
N VAL A 190 -9.05 -10.47 -10.94
CA VAL A 190 -7.93 -10.80 -11.83
C VAL A 190 -7.76 -12.31 -11.89
N PHE A 191 -7.71 -12.83 -13.12
CA PHE A 191 -7.38 -14.21 -13.44
C PHE A 191 -5.90 -14.28 -13.80
N TYR A 192 -5.18 -15.28 -13.32
CA TYR A 192 -3.77 -15.43 -13.63
C TYR A 192 -3.30 -16.88 -13.61
N GLU A 193 -2.30 -17.19 -14.41
CA GLU A 193 -1.65 -18.51 -14.46
C GLU A 193 -0.22 -18.38 -13.93
N GLU A 194 0.16 -19.26 -13.03
CA GLU A 194 1.54 -19.39 -12.56
C GLU A 194 2.19 -20.62 -13.19
N ARG A 195 3.41 -20.46 -13.70
CA ARG A 195 4.26 -21.58 -14.11
C ARG A 195 5.46 -21.65 -13.19
N ARG A 196 5.70 -22.83 -12.62
CA ARG A 196 6.95 -23.09 -11.91
C ARG A 196 8.06 -23.23 -12.95
N ASP A 197 9.09 -22.41 -12.82
CA ASP A 197 10.30 -22.59 -13.59
C ASP A 197 11.00 -23.87 -13.08
N GLN A 198 11.18 -24.85 -13.98
CA GLN A 198 11.88 -26.11 -13.68
C GLN A 198 13.39 -25.98 -13.91
N GLY A 199 13.91 -24.75 -14.02
CA GLY A 199 15.35 -24.46 -14.07
C GLY A 199 16.10 -25.03 -12.86
N ALA A 200 17.17 -25.77 -13.16
CA ALA A 200 17.98 -26.58 -12.25
C ALA A 200 18.24 -25.94 -10.87
N GLY A 201 17.66 -26.54 -9.82
CA GLY A 201 18.01 -26.26 -8.43
C GLY A 201 16.83 -25.98 -7.50
N GLY A 202 15.85 -26.87 -7.40
CA GLY A 202 15.02 -27.13 -6.19
C GLY A 202 14.25 -25.99 -5.51
N GLY A 203 14.30 -24.76 -6.01
CA GLY A 203 13.77 -23.56 -5.35
C GLY A 203 13.23 -22.51 -6.33
N GLY A 204 12.71 -22.94 -7.47
CA GLY A 204 12.13 -22.03 -8.47
C GLY A 204 10.93 -21.25 -7.92
N CYS A 205 10.98 -19.93 -8.06
CA CYS A 205 9.83 -19.05 -7.80
C CYS A 205 8.78 -19.26 -8.89
N ALA A 206 7.51 -19.37 -8.50
CA ALA A 206 6.41 -19.43 -9.47
C ALA A 206 6.30 -18.08 -10.18
N ALA A 207 6.41 -18.08 -11.51
CA ALA A 207 6.29 -16.88 -12.31
C ALA A 207 4.89 -16.79 -12.89
N VAL A 208 4.26 -15.61 -12.79
CA VAL A 208 2.99 -15.34 -13.45
C VAL A 208 3.24 -15.22 -14.96
N VAL A 209 2.68 -16.15 -15.74
CA VAL A 209 2.87 -16.23 -17.20
C VAL A 209 1.70 -15.63 -17.99
N TRP A 210 0.57 -15.40 -17.31
CA TRP A 210 -0.62 -14.78 -17.88
C TRP A 210 -1.41 -14.10 -16.76
N GLU A 211 -1.93 -12.90 -17.02
CA GLU A 211 -2.82 -12.15 -16.13
C GLU A 211 -3.87 -11.45 -16.99
N GLU A 212 -5.15 -11.53 -16.62
CA GLU A 212 -6.23 -10.80 -17.28
C GLU A 212 -7.30 -10.35 -16.28
N SER A 213 -7.86 -9.15 -16.50
CA SER A 213 -8.91 -8.62 -15.64
C SER A 213 -10.29 -9.07 -16.13
N ALA A 214 -11.12 -9.52 -15.19
CA ALA A 214 -12.50 -9.84 -15.46
C ALA A 214 -13.33 -8.56 -15.66
N ASN A 215 -14.40 -8.67 -16.45
CA ASN A 215 -15.34 -7.58 -16.62
C ASN A 215 -16.36 -7.60 -15.46
N ILE A 216 -16.21 -6.65 -14.53
CA ILE A 216 -17.10 -6.47 -13.38
C ILE A 216 -18.44 -5.91 -13.84
N VAL A 217 -19.50 -6.69 -13.60
CA VAL A 217 -20.88 -6.31 -13.90
C VAL A 217 -21.47 -5.48 -12.76
N MET A 218 -21.24 -5.88 -11.50
CA MET A 218 -21.78 -5.20 -10.33
C MET A 218 -20.94 -5.43 -9.09
N VAL A 219 -20.83 -4.41 -8.23
CA VAL A 219 -20.38 -4.55 -6.84
C VAL A 219 -21.60 -4.35 -5.92
N HIS A 220 -22.08 -5.43 -5.33
CA HIS A 220 -23.25 -5.43 -4.46
C HIS A 220 -22.86 -5.11 -3.01
N LYS A 221 -23.28 -3.92 -2.54
CA LYS A 221 -23.10 -3.45 -1.15
C LYS A 221 -21.67 -3.62 -0.62
N GLN A 222 -20.67 -3.48 -1.50
CA GLN A 222 -19.25 -3.60 -1.16
C GLN A 222 -18.79 -4.99 -0.68
N VAL A 223 -19.63 -6.02 -0.67
CA VAL A 223 -19.30 -7.34 -0.08
C VAL A 223 -19.52 -8.51 -1.04
N ALA A 224 -20.02 -8.24 -2.24
CA ALA A 224 -20.09 -9.21 -3.31
C ALA A 224 -19.83 -8.55 -4.67
N ILE A 225 -19.25 -9.29 -5.59
CA ILE A 225 -18.92 -8.84 -6.94
C ILE A 225 -19.50 -9.84 -7.94
N ALA A 226 -20.35 -9.36 -8.84
CA ALA A 226 -20.78 -10.10 -10.01
C ALA A 226 -19.93 -9.67 -11.21
N PHE A 227 -19.39 -10.63 -11.95
CA PHE A 227 -18.48 -10.37 -13.07
C PHE A 227 -18.56 -11.49 -14.10
N THR A 228 -17.99 -11.23 -15.27
CA THR A 228 -17.82 -12.22 -16.35
C THR A 228 -16.35 -12.60 -16.45
N ALA A 229 -16.07 -13.90 -16.42
CA ALA A 229 -14.71 -14.40 -16.59
C ALA A 229 -14.15 -13.95 -17.96
N PRO A 230 -12.89 -13.48 -18.02
CA PRO A 230 -12.26 -13.16 -19.30
C PRO A 230 -12.03 -14.45 -20.11
N ALA A 231 -11.76 -14.31 -21.41
CA ALA A 231 -11.27 -15.43 -22.19
C ALA A 231 -9.86 -15.83 -21.72
N TYR A 232 -9.57 -17.12 -21.69
CA TYR A 232 -8.21 -17.59 -21.45
C TYR A 232 -7.29 -17.22 -22.63
N ARG A 233 -5.97 -17.18 -22.42
CA ARG A 233 -4.99 -16.80 -23.44
C ARG A 233 -5.14 -17.58 -24.75
N ASP A 234 -5.49 -18.86 -24.64
CA ASP A 234 -5.90 -19.72 -25.74
C ASP A 234 -7.36 -20.16 -25.52
N PRO A 235 -8.33 -19.44 -26.10
CA PRO A 235 -9.75 -19.75 -25.96
C PRO A 235 -10.15 -21.12 -26.53
N HIS A 236 -9.28 -21.75 -27.33
CA HIS A 236 -9.54 -23.01 -28.04
C HIS A 236 -8.71 -24.18 -27.49
N THR A 237 -8.15 -24.03 -26.29
CA THR A 237 -7.50 -25.12 -25.57
C THR A 237 -8.38 -26.37 -25.59
N GLN A 238 -7.76 -27.53 -25.78
CA GLN A 238 -8.41 -28.84 -25.74
C GLN A 238 -8.34 -29.49 -24.36
N GLU A 239 -7.54 -28.91 -23.47
CA GLU A 239 -7.32 -29.40 -22.11
C GLU A 239 -7.91 -28.44 -21.08
N HIS A 240 -8.25 -28.99 -19.92
CA HIS A 240 -8.56 -28.19 -18.74
C HIS A 240 -7.33 -27.42 -18.30
N VAL A 241 -7.49 -26.12 -18.06
CA VAL A 241 -6.38 -25.26 -17.63
C VAL A 241 -6.65 -24.76 -16.23
N GLU A 242 -5.74 -25.04 -15.31
CA GLU A 242 -5.76 -24.50 -13.97
C GLU A 242 -5.15 -23.08 -13.95
N VAL A 243 -5.93 -22.14 -13.41
CA VAL A 243 -5.54 -20.76 -13.16
C VAL A 243 -5.97 -20.38 -11.75
N TYR A 244 -5.73 -19.14 -11.38
CA TYR A 244 -6.14 -18.58 -10.10
C TYR A 244 -6.95 -17.30 -10.30
N ILE A 245 -7.85 -17.04 -9.36
CA ILE A 245 -8.63 -15.80 -9.25
C ILE A 245 -8.21 -15.07 -7.98
N GLN A 246 -7.98 -13.77 -8.08
CA GLN A 246 -7.73 -12.92 -6.93
C GLN A 246 -8.38 -11.54 -7.09
N LEU A 247 -8.56 -10.84 -5.96
CA LEU A 247 -8.89 -9.43 -5.95
C LEU A 247 -7.61 -8.61 -6.08
N LYS A 248 -7.67 -7.49 -6.80
CA LYS A 248 -6.60 -6.50 -6.93
C LYS A 248 -7.20 -5.12 -6.72
N ARG A 249 -6.58 -4.30 -5.87
CA ARG A 249 -6.93 -2.88 -5.70
C ARG A 249 -6.02 -2.04 -6.60
N PRO A 250 -6.54 -1.37 -7.64
CA PRO A 250 -5.70 -0.60 -8.57
C PRO A 250 -4.88 0.53 -7.92
N THR A 251 -5.40 1.20 -6.89
CA THR A 251 -4.75 2.40 -6.31
C THR A 251 -3.43 2.14 -5.59
N ASP A 252 -3.24 0.95 -5.03
CA ASP A 252 -2.05 0.56 -4.26
C ASP A 252 -1.42 -0.76 -4.71
N GLY A 253 -2.05 -1.46 -5.67
CA GLY A 253 -1.59 -2.75 -6.17
C GLY A 253 -1.78 -3.91 -5.19
N ALA A 254 -2.48 -3.71 -4.07
CA ALA A 254 -2.74 -4.76 -3.09
C ALA A 254 -3.53 -5.90 -3.73
N ARG A 255 -3.22 -7.13 -3.35
CA ARG A 255 -3.79 -8.36 -3.90
C ARG A 255 -4.29 -9.27 -2.78
N SER A 256 -5.43 -9.93 -2.98
CA SER A 256 -5.84 -11.03 -2.09
C SER A 256 -5.01 -12.27 -2.34
N LEU A 257 -5.14 -13.28 -1.47
CA LEU A 257 -4.76 -14.64 -1.83
C LEU A 257 -5.55 -15.10 -3.06
N GLY A 258 -4.88 -15.82 -3.96
CA GLY A 258 -5.49 -16.47 -5.11
C GLY A 258 -6.26 -17.72 -4.71
N ILE A 259 -7.42 -17.94 -5.34
CA ILE A 259 -8.19 -19.18 -5.25
C ILE A 259 -8.16 -19.89 -6.61
N PRO A 260 -8.12 -21.24 -6.65
CA PRO A 260 -8.03 -21.97 -7.90
C PRO A 260 -9.31 -21.82 -8.75
N PHE A 261 -9.14 -21.80 -10.06
CA PHE A 261 -10.21 -21.83 -11.05
C PHE A 261 -9.78 -22.63 -12.27
N THR A 262 -10.70 -23.37 -12.87
CA THR A 262 -10.41 -24.20 -14.05
C THR A 262 -11.14 -23.68 -15.27
N TYR A 263 -10.39 -23.32 -16.31
CA TYR A 263 -10.95 -23.13 -17.64
C TYR A 263 -11.24 -24.48 -18.28
N ILE A 264 -12.47 -24.67 -18.74
CA ILE A 264 -12.98 -25.88 -19.36
C ILE A 264 -13.00 -25.69 -20.88
N PRO A 265 -12.42 -26.63 -21.66
CA PRO A 265 -12.47 -26.59 -23.12
C PRO A 265 -13.93 -26.74 -23.61
N GLU A 266 -14.28 -26.02 -24.67
CA GLU A 266 -15.58 -26.20 -25.32
C GLU A 266 -15.50 -27.43 -26.23
N TYR A 267 -16.02 -28.57 -25.76
CA TYR A 267 -16.10 -29.78 -26.59
C TYR A 267 -17.11 -29.53 -27.73
N GLN A 268 -16.61 -29.49 -28.97
CA GLN A 268 -17.48 -29.57 -30.15
C GLN A 268 -17.94 -31.01 -30.34
N ASP A 269 -18.91 -31.45 -29.55
CA ASP A 269 -19.50 -32.77 -29.72
C ASP A 269 -20.44 -32.77 -30.94
N THR A 270 -19.87 -32.99 -32.13
CA THR A 270 -20.62 -33.00 -33.40
C THR A 270 -20.78 -34.39 -34.02
N ASP A 271 -20.37 -35.48 -33.35
CA ASP A 271 -20.32 -36.81 -34.00
C ASP A 271 -21.14 -37.95 -33.36
N TYR A 272 -21.94 -37.73 -32.32
CA TYR A 272 -22.71 -38.82 -31.68
C TYR A 272 -24.19 -38.97 -32.09
N LEU A 273 -24.71 -38.12 -32.99
CA LEU A 273 -26.06 -38.29 -33.55
C LEU A 273 -26.00 -38.32 -35.08
N LYS A 274 -25.70 -39.50 -35.63
CA LYS A 274 -26.06 -39.83 -37.01
C LYS A 274 -27.46 -40.44 -37.02
N ARG A 275 -28.33 -39.85 -37.82
CA ARG A 275 -29.75 -40.23 -38.02
C ARG A 275 -29.86 -41.48 -38.89
#